data_AF-A0A943MS88-F1
#
_entry.id   AF-A0A943MS88-F1
#
_cell.length_a   1.000
_cell.length_b   1.000
_cell.length_c   1.000
_cell.angle_alpha   90.00
_cell.angle_beta   90.00
_cell.angle_gamma   90.00
#
_symmetry.space_group_name_H-M   'P 1'
#
loop_
_entity.id
_entity.type
_entity.pdbx_description
1 polymer ?
#
loop_
_entity_poly.entity_id
_entity_poly.type
_entity_poly.pdbx_seq_one_letter_code
_entity_poly.pdbx_strand_id
1 'polypeptide(L)'
;MKYEVVALQEKIIAGIATRTSNADPEMKQKIGNLWERYYQEIDTSLAEKKNQTVYGLYTHYENGVSGSYEAWVGKQVQDGDSMQEGTRYVTIPAGQYAKFSFHGCAEKDVERFWQEIWKEGLPRKFTCDFEEYAFVEGSDCHEADIAIYVALADFCQSCGMPMTEDSHRGTNADGSKSKEYCCYCYANGAFVADCTMEQMIDFCLDIEKDAGRYQDRAEAKRAMMAYFPLLKRWSQR
;
A
#
# COMPACT_ATOMS: atom_id res chain seq x y z
N MET A 1 11.16 11.94 0.86
CA MET A 1 11.86 10.75 1.41
C MET A 1 12.13 9.79 0.27
N LYS A 2 13.31 9.16 0.18
CA LYS A 2 13.56 8.19 -0.91
C LYS A 2 12.89 6.86 -0.58
N TYR A 3 12.17 6.28 -1.52
CA TYR A 3 11.59 4.95 -1.43
C TYR A 3 11.93 4.11 -2.65
N GLU A 4 11.86 2.80 -2.49
CA GLU A 4 11.97 1.83 -3.58
C GLU A 4 10.60 1.21 -3.88
N VAL A 5 10.33 0.93 -5.16
CA VAL A 5 9.13 0.17 -5.55
C VAL A 5 9.53 -1.30 -5.63
N VAL A 6 8.88 -2.15 -4.83
CA VAL A 6 9.17 -3.58 -4.72
C VAL A 6 7.95 -4.42 -5.05
N ALA A 7 8.18 -5.54 -5.73
CA ALA A 7 7.17 -6.57 -5.98
C ALA A 7 7.23 -7.61 -4.87
N LEU A 8 6.15 -7.78 -4.11
CA LEU A 8 6.06 -8.76 -3.03
C LEU A 8 5.15 -9.92 -3.42
N GLN A 9 5.52 -11.11 -2.94
CA GLN A 9 4.63 -12.27 -2.92
C GLN A 9 3.70 -12.19 -1.70
N GLU A 10 2.64 -12.98 -1.75
CA GLU A 10 1.69 -13.10 -0.64
C GLU A 10 2.40 -13.58 0.64
N LYS A 11 2.01 -13.01 1.78
CA LYS A 11 2.44 -13.45 3.11
C LYS A 11 1.24 -13.69 4.00
N ILE A 12 1.32 -14.70 4.85
CA ILE A 12 0.31 -14.96 5.88
C ILE A 12 0.90 -14.55 7.22
N ILE A 13 0.18 -13.69 7.94
CA ILE A 13 0.54 -13.24 9.28
C ILE A 13 -0.43 -13.85 10.28
N ALA A 14 0.11 -14.47 11.33
CA ALA A 14 -0.64 -14.87 12.52
C ALA A 14 -0.49 -13.79 13.59
N GLY A 15 -1.60 -13.29 14.13
CA GLY A 15 -1.57 -12.18 15.07
C GLY A 15 -2.92 -11.83 15.68
N ILE A 16 -2.98 -10.64 16.27
CA ILE A 16 -4.19 -10.05 16.85
C ILE A 16 -4.48 -8.70 16.20
N ALA A 17 -5.72 -8.24 16.30
CA ALA A 17 -6.17 -7.01 15.66
C ALA A 17 -7.06 -6.13 16.55
N THR A 18 -7.12 -4.85 16.21
CA THR A 18 -8.11 -3.90 16.71
C THR A 18 -8.60 -3.00 15.57
N ARG A 19 -9.85 -2.55 15.62
CA ARG A 19 -10.40 -1.60 14.64
C ARG A 19 -10.30 -0.17 15.18
N THR A 20 -9.85 0.75 14.34
CA THR A 20 -9.71 2.18 14.65
C THR A 20 -9.83 3.02 13.37
N SER A 21 -9.65 4.34 13.47
CA SER A 21 -9.56 5.24 12.32
C SER A 21 -8.62 6.40 12.63
N ASN A 22 -8.18 7.14 11.60
CA ASN A 22 -7.36 8.34 11.79
C ASN A 22 -8.08 9.47 12.53
N ALA A 23 -9.41 9.45 12.56
CA ALA A 23 -10.24 10.43 13.27
C ALA A 23 -10.58 10.00 14.71
N ASP A 24 -10.23 8.77 15.10
CA ASP A 24 -10.51 8.24 16.44
C ASP A 24 -9.54 8.87 17.45
N PRO A 25 -10.03 9.62 18.47
CA PRO A 25 -9.17 10.23 19.48
C PRO A 25 -8.39 9.21 20.31
N GLU A 26 -8.88 7.97 20.38
CA GLU A 26 -8.24 6.87 21.09
C GLU A 26 -7.34 6.02 20.17
N MET A 27 -7.16 6.39 18.90
CA MET A 27 -6.41 5.61 17.91
C MET A 27 -5.03 5.18 18.44
N LYS A 28 -4.26 6.14 18.97
CA LYS A 28 -2.92 5.88 19.49
C LYS A 28 -2.95 4.90 20.66
N GLN A 29 -3.90 5.07 21.57
CA GLN A 29 -4.06 4.19 22.72
C GLN A 29 -4.50 2.78 22.30
N LYS A 30 -5.43 2.66 21.35
CA LYS A 30 -5.88 1.36 20.82
C LYS A 30 -4.74 0.59 20.16
N ILE A 31 -3.91 1.26 19.36
CA ILE A 31 -2.74 0.63 18.72
C ILE A 31 -1.67 0.31 19.78
N GLY A 32 -1.38 1.21 20.72
CA GLY A 32 -0.45 0.93 21.82
C GLY A 32 -0.87 -0.29 22.65
N ASN A 33 -2.14 -0.34 23.08
CA ASN A 33 -2.69 -1.47 23.82
C ASN A 33 -2.67 -2.78 23.00
N LEU A 34 -2.81 -2.70 21.67
CA LEU A 34 -2.70 -3.87 20.80
C LEU A 34 -1.28 -4.46 20.86
N TRP A 35 -0.25 -3.61 20.77
CA TRP A 35 1.15 -4.02 20.90
C TRP A 35 1.47 -4.56 22.30
N GLU A 36 1.03 -3.88 23.35
CA GLU A 36 1.24 -4.35 24.74
C GLU A 36 0.64 -5.74 24.96
N ARG A 37 -0.60 -5.97 24.50
CA ARG A 37 -1.25 -7.28 24.60
C ARG A 37 -0.52 -8.34 23.79
N TYR A 38 -0.05 -8.01 22.59
CA TYR A 38 0.72 -8.96 21.79
C TYR A 38 1.97 -9.44 22.54
N TYR A 39 2.73 -8.52 23.15
CA TYR A 39 3.96 -8.86 23.89
C TYR A 39 3.70 -9.59 25.22
N GLN A 40 2.55 -9.38 25.86
CA GLN A 40 2.23 -9.98 27.16
C GLN A 40 1.46 -11.30 27.06
N GLU A 41 0.54 -11.42 26.10
CA GLU A 41 -0.42 -12.52 26.03
C GLU A 41 -0.09 -13.51 24.90
N ILE A 42 0.43 -13.01 23.78
CA ILE A 42 0.69 -13.84 22.60
C ILE A 42 2.14 -14.29 22.63
N ASP A 43 3.08 -13.37 22.45
CA ASP A 43 4.47 -13.68 22.18
C ASP A 43 5.40 -13.07 23.21
N THR A 44 5.39 -13.67 24.40
CA THR A 44 6.25 -13.27 25.53
C THR A 44 7.73 -13.48 25.24
N SER A 45 8.07 -14.31 24.26
CA SER A 45 9.46 -14.55 23.84
C SER A 45 10.06 -13.33 23.15
N LEU A 46 9.24 -12.45 22.59
CA LEU A 46 9.71 -11.20 21.99
C LEU A 46 10.24 -10.21 23.04
N ALA A 47 9.78 -10.31 24.29
CA ALA A 47 10.37 -9.56 25.40
C ALA A 47 11.84 -9.94 25.64
N GLU A 48 12.25 -11.16 25.23
CA GLU A 48 13.65 -11.59 25.23
C GLU A 48 14.44 -11.14 23.98
N LYS A 49 13.82 -10.38 23.05
CA LYS A 49 14.43 -9.74 21.87
C LYS A 49 15.28 -10.67 21.00
N LYS A 50 14.92 -11.95 20.93
CA LYS A 50 15.61 -12.91 20.05
C LYS A 50 15.20 -12.65 18.60
N ASN A 51 16.17 -12.24 17.79
CA ASN A 51 16.23 -12.13 16.32
C ASN A 51 14.99 -12.61 15.53
N GLN A 52 13.86 -11.93 15.69
CA GLN A 52 12.58 -12.28 15.08
C GLN A 52 11.92 -11.01 14.53
N THR A 53 11.42 -11.11 13.30
CA THR A 53 10.70 -10.03 12.64
C THR A 53 9.24 -10.02 13.08
N VAL A 54 8.75 -8.86 13.51
CA VAL A 54 7.34 -8.63 13.85
C VAL A 54 6.73 -7.66 12.85
N TYR A 55 5.44 -7.85 12.60
CA TYR A 55 4.69 -7.11 11.61
C TYR A 55 3.61 -6.26 12.29
N GLY A 56 3.59 -4.97 11.99
CA GLY A 56 2.44 -4.09 12.21
C GLY A 56 1.68 -3.93 10.90
N LEU A 57 0.37 -4.13 10.85
CA LEU A 57 -0.40 -4.00 9.59
C LEU A 57 -1.60 -3.10 9.74
N TYR A 58 -1.98 -2.49 8.63
CA TYR A 58 -3.18 -1.67 8.48
C TYR A 58 -3.93 -2.19 7.25
N THR A 59 -5.13 -2.74 7.46
CA THR A 59 -5.88 -3.45 6.40
C THR A 59 -7.39 -3.30 6.59
N HIS A 60 -8.17 -3.88 5.67
CA HIS A 60 -9.64 -3.86 5.64
C HIS A 60 -10.23 -2.44 5.63
N TYR A 61 -9.58 -1.50 4.95
CA TYR A 61 -10.01 -0.10 4.88
C TYR A 61 -11.44 0.05 4.34
N GLU A 62 -12.26 0.89 4.97
CA GLU A 62 -13.63 1.16 4.51
C GLU A 62 -13.72 2.29 3.48
N ASN A 63 -12.88 3.32 3.60
CA ASN A 63 -12.96 4.51 2.74
C ASN A 63 -11.60 5.24 2.66
N GLY A 64 -10.58 4.53 2.19
CA GLY A 64 -9.22 5.05 2.07
C GLY A 64 -8.69 5.62 3.39
N VAL A 65 -8.10 6.83 3.34
CA VAL A 65 -7.49 7.49 4.51
C VAL A 65 -8.53 7.90 5.57
N SER A 66 -9.74 8.23 5.16
CA SER A 66 -10.79 8.77 6.05
C SER A 66 -11.64 7.68 6.70
N GLY A 67 -11.57 6.45 6.18
CA GLY A 67 -12.32 5.31 6.70
C GLY A 67 -11.68 4.67 7.93
N SER A 68 -12.42 3.78 8.57
CA SER A 68 -11.85 2.89 9.58
C SER A 68 -10.99 1.81 8.92
N TYR A 69 -10.03 1.29 9.68
CA TYR A 69 -9.15 0.19 9.29
C TYR A 69 -8.93 -0.74 10.48
N GLU A 70 -8.44 -1.94 10.21
CA GLU A 70 -7.94 -2.83 11.26
C GLU A 70 -6.43 -2.66 11.37
N ALA A 71 -5.97 -2.32 12.57
CA ALA A 71 -4.58 -2.41 12.95
C ALA A 71 -4.30 -3.83 13.46
N TRP A 72 -3.22 -4.45 12.99
CA TRP A 72 -2.81 -5.80 13.34
C TRP A 72 -1.37 -5.80 13.86
N VAL A 73 -1.07 -6.75 14.75
CA VAL A 73 0.29 -7.09 15.17
C VAL A 73 0.46 -8.60 15.10
N GLY A 74 1.55 -9.08 14.51
CA GLY A 74 1.78 -10.51 14.37
C GLY A 74 3.11 -10.90 13.74
N LYS A 75 3.24 -12.17 13.41
CA LYS A 75 4.42 -12.75 12.75
C LYS A 75 4.03 -13.48 11.47
N GLN A 76 4.95 -13.47 10.51
CA GLN A 76 4.80 -14.28 9.32
C GLN A 76 4.86 -15.77 9.70
N VAL A 77 3.92 -16.55 9.16
CA VAL A 77 3.88 -18.02 9.30
C VAL A 77 4.06 -18.69 7.93
N GLN A 78 4.48 -19.95 7.96
CA GLN A 78 4.60 -20.83 6.80
C GLN A 78 3.57 -21.96 6.87
N ASP A 79 3.35 -22.64 5.73
CA ASP A 79 2.49 -23.81 5.66
C ASP A 79 2.99 -24.91 6.62
N GLY A 80 2.11 -25.32 7.54
CA GLY A 80 2.40 -26.34 8.55
C GLY A 80 2.75 -25.81 9.94
N ASP A 81 2.87 -24.49 10.13
CA ASP A 81 3.03 -23.91 11.45
C ASP A 81 1.79 -24.15 12.32
N SER A 82 2.00 -24.60 13.56
CA SER A 82 0.91 -24.80 14.52
C SER A 82 0.33 -23.44 14.95
N MET A 83 -1.00 -23.32 14.90
CA MET A 83 -1.68 -22.10 15.32
C MET A 83 -1.40 -21.80 16.79
N GLN A 84 -0.88 -20.60 17.04
CA GLN A 84 -0.71 -20.09 18.39
C GLN A 84 -2.07 -19.72 18.96
N GLU A 85 -2.36 -20.19 20.17
CA GLU A 85 -3.64 -19.93 20.83
C GLU A 85 -3.89 -18.41 20.97
N GLY A 86 -5.12 -17.97 20.69
CA GLY A 86 -5.49 -16.55 20.71
C GLY A 86 -5.15 -15.74 19.46
N THR A 87 -4.52 -16.35 18.44
CA THR A 87 -4.20 -15.66 17.17
C THR A 87 -5.22 -15.92 16.05
N ARG A 88 -5.28 -15.01 15.09
CA ARG A 88 -6.01 -15.12 13.82
C ARG A 88 -5.04 -14.88 12.66
N TYR A 89 -5.45 -15.26 11.45
CA TYR A 89 -4.67 -15.02 10.24
C TYR A 89 -5.15 -13.79 9.48
N VAL A 90 -4.19 -13.07 8.91
CA VAL A 90 -4.41 -12.02 7.91
C VAL A 90 -3.40 -12.18 6.78
N THR A 91 -3.85 -11.89 5.57
CA THR A 91 -3.02 -12.02 4.37
C THR A 91 -2.52 -10.65 3.94
N ILE A 92 -1.21 -10.52 3.76
CA ILE A 92 -0.60 -9.42 2.99
C ILE A 92 -0.66 -9.84 1.51
N PRO A 93 -1.47 -9.18 0.67
CA PRO A 93 -1.62 -9.59 -0.72
C PRO A 93 -0.32 -9.41 -1.51
N ALA A 94 -0.11 -10.27 -2.51
CA ALA A 94 0.95 -10.02 -3.49
C ALA A 94 0.67 -8.71 -4.26
N GLY A 95 1.71 -7.94 -4.57
CA GLY A 95 1.54 -6.66 -5.24
C GLY A 95 2.78 -5.79 -5.30
N GLN A 96 2.60 -4.57 -5.81
CA GLN A 96 3.63 -3.52 -5.80
C GLN A 96 3.50 -2.68 -4.53
N TYR A 97 4.61 -2.43 -3.88
CA TYR A 97 4.69 -1.66 -2.64
C TYR A 97 5.76 -0.58 -2.76
N ALA A 98 5.47 0.62 -2.26
CA ALA A 98 6.51 1.58 -1.94
C ALA A 98 7.10 1.20 -0.58
N LYS A 99 8.39 0.85 -0.57
CA LYS A 99 9.13 0.46 0.62
C LYS A 99 10.05 1.60 1.06
N PHE A 100 9.88 1.98 2.31
CA PHE A 100 10.69 2.93 3.04
C PHE A 100 11.46 2.16 4.10
N SER A 101 12.74 2.46 4.31
CA SER A 101 13.54 1.79 5.32
C SER A 101 14.35 2.78 6.13
N PHE A 102 14.40 2.57 7.44
CA PHE A 102 15.15 3.38 8.38
C PHE A 102 15.49 2.56 9.63
N HIS A 103 16.48 3.03 10.38
CA HIS A 103 16.83 2.49 11.69
C HIS A 103 16.37 3.47 12.77
N GLY A 104 15.74 2.98 13.84
CA GLY A 104 15.27 3.85 14.92
C GLY A 104 14.47 3.14 16.01
N CYS A 105 13.93 3.94 16.93
CA CYS A 105 13.09 3.47 18.04
C CYS A 105 11.64 3.31 17.55
N ALA A 106 11.11 2.09 17.60
CA ALA A 106 9.78 1.76 17.07
C ALA A 106 8.66 2.63 17.69
N GLU A 107 8.78 2.98 18.97
CA GLU A 107 7.78 3.79 19.68
C GLU A 107 7.84 5.29 19.35
N LYS A 108 9.03 5.81 19.02
CA LYS A 108 9.27 7.26 18.90
C LYS A 108 9.31 7.74 17.46
N ASP A 109 9.81 6.89 16.55
CA ASP A 109 10.16 7.31 15.20
C ASP A 109 9.09 6.96 14.16
N VAL A 110 8.34 5.86 14.35
CA VAL A 110 7.39 5.35 13.35
C VAL A 110 6.29 6.36 13.03
N GLU A 111 5.71 7.02 14.04
CA GLU A 111 4.66 8.03 13.81
C GLU A 111 5.20 9.18 12.95
N ARG A 112 6.40 9.69 13.25
CA ARG A 112 7.03 10.77 12.47
C ARG A 112 7.22 10.33 11.02
N PHE A 113 7.71 9.11 10.78
CA PHE A 113 7.93 8.59 9.44
C PHE A 113 6.62 8.44 8.64
N TRP A 114 5.53 7.99 9.27
CA TRP A 114 4.21 7.99 8.62
C TRP A 114 3.76 9.40 8.19
N GLN A 115 3.99 10.42 9.02
CA GLN A 115 3.68 11.80 8.66
C GLN A 115 4.50 12.31 7.47
N GLU A 116 5.73 11.81 7.28
CA GLU A 116 6.54 12.11 6.10
C GLU A 116 6.02 11.37 4.86
N ILE A 117 5.70 10.08 4.99
CA ILE A 117 5.14 9.25 3.91
C ILE A 117 3.83 9.85 3.39
N TRP A 118 2.95 10.35 4.26
CA TRP A 118 1.69 10.97 3.85
C TRP A 118 1.88 12.21 2.98
N LYS A 119 3.00 12.93 3.15
CA LYS A 119 3.33 14.11 2.32
C LYS A 119 3.80 13.75 0.91
N GLU A 120 4.24 12.50 0.68
CA GLU A 120 4.68 12.04 -0.64
C GLU A 120 3.51 11.88 -1.64
N GLY A 121 2.25 11.83 -1.17
CA GLY A 121 1.08 11.76 -2.05
C GLY A 121 1.00 10.48 -2.88
N LEU A 122 1.46 9.34 -2.33
CA LEU A 122 1.49 8.06 -3.03
C LEU A 122 0.08 7.60 -3.49
N PRO A 123 -0.05 6.99 -4.67
CA PRO A 123 -1.30 6.39 -5.14
C PRO A 123 -1.56 5.07 -4.41
N ARG A 124 -2.13 5.17 -3.21
CA ARG A 124 -2.36 4.03 -2.31
C ARG A 124 -3.48 3.11 -2.81
N LYS A 125 -3.27 1.80 -2.68
CA LYS A 125 -4.25 0.76 -3.00
C LYS A 125 -5.23 0.49 -1.85
N PHE A 126 -4.87 0.86 -0.61
CA PHE A 126 -5.65 0.61 0.60
C PHE A 126 -6.10 -0.85 0.76
N THR A 127 -5.24 -1.79 0.36
CA THR A 127 -5.47 -3.22 0.59
C THR A 127 -4.85 -3.63 1.92
N CYS A 128 -3.53 -3.55 2.02
CA CYS A 128 -2.81 -3.75 3.26
C CYS A 128 -1.52 -2.94 3.21
N ASP A 129 -1.36 -1.96 4.10
CA ASP A 129 -0.08 -1.31 4.37
C ASP A 129 0.54 -1.95 5.61
N PHE A 130 1.86 -2.04 5.71
CA PHE A 130 2.47 -2.74 6.84
C PHE A 130 3.88 -2.25 7.18
N GLU A 131 4.30 -2.57 8.39
CA GLU A 131 5.58 -2.27 9.01
C GLU A 131 6.26 -3.60 9.33
N GLU A 132 7.53 -3.74 8.96
CA GLU A 132 8.40 -4.84 9.39
C GLU A 132 9.38 -4.30 10.43
N TYR A 133 9.43 -4.95 11.58
CA TYR A 133 10.32 -4.61 12.69
C TYR A 133 11.33 -5.74 12.91
N ALA A 134 12.60 -5.48 12.60
CA ALA A 134 13.71 -6.34 13.00
C ALA A 134 14.40 -5.73 14.23
N PHE A 135 13.94 -6.14 15.43
CA PHE A 135 14.43 -5.59 16.70
C PHE A 135 15.90 -5.95 16.96
N VAL A 136 16.65 -4.98 17.45
CA VAL A 136 18.05 -5.14 17.87
C VAL A 136 18.11 -5.72 19.28
N GLU A 137 18.83 -6.82 19.44
CA GLU A 137 19.03 -7.46 20.74
C GLU A 137 19.80 -6.53 21.69
N GLY A 138 19.35 -6.44 22.94
CA GLY A 138 20.02 -5.65 23.97
C GLY A 138 19.89 -4.12 23.85
N SER A 139 19.10 -3.60 22.91
CA SER A 139 18.83 -2.15 22.81
C SER A 139 17.79 -1.66 23.82
N ASP A 140 17.92 -0.43 24.29
CA ASP A 140 16.83 0.27 25.00
C ASP A 140 15.90 0.95 23.97
N CYS A 141 14.63 1.22 24.29
CA CYS A 141 13.64 1.85 23.38
C CYS A 141 13.08 0.98 22.24
N HIS A 142 13.20 -0.35 22.26
CA HIS A 142 12.75 -1.17 21.11
C HIS A 142 13.36 -0.68 19.77
N GLU A 143 14.69 -0.48 19.75
CA GLU A 143 15.37 -0.15 18.49
C GLU A 143 15.23 -1.30 17.49
N ALA A 144 14.99 -0.93 16.23
CA ALA A 144 14.82 -1.87 15.14
C ALA A 144 15.31 -1.29 13.82
N ASP A 145 15.70 -2.18 12.91
CA ASP A 145 15.63 -1.89 11.49
C ASP A 145 14.16 -2.01 11.05
N ILE A 146 13.60 -0.89 10.60
CA ILE A 146 12.17 -0.76 10.30
C ILE A 146 11.98 -0.55 8.81
N ALA A 147 11.08 -1.32 8.21
CA ALA A 147 10.64 -1.09 6.85
C ALA A 147 9.12 -0.86 6.81
N ILE A 148 8.70 0.25 6.21
CA ILE A 148 7.28 0.59 5.98
C ILE A 148 6.95 0.33 4.51
N TYR A 149 5.88 -0.41 4.28
CA TYR A 149 5.40 -0.81 2.98
C TYR A 149 4.01 -0.24 2.76
N VAL A 150 3.88 0.56 1.71
CA VAL A 150 2.61 1.15 1.30
C VAL A 150 2.17 0.49 0.00
N ALA A 151 1.02 -0.18 0.01
CA ALA A 151 0.47 -0.85 -1.17
C ALA A 151 0.15 0.19 -2.25
N LEU A 152 0.70 0.00 -3.44
CA LEU A 152 0.52 0.91 -4.58
C LEU A 152 -0.61 0.43 -5.48
N ALA A 153 -1.40 1.39 -5.98
CA ALA A 153 -2.46 1.14 -6.92
C ALA A 153 -1.93 0.56 -8.24
N ASP A 154 -2.76 -0.24 -8.90
CA ASP A 154 -2.48 -0.69 -10.26
C ASP A 154 -2.71 0.51 -11.20
N PHE A 155 -1.87 0.68 -12.22
CA PHE A 155 -2.03 1.79 -13.17
C PHE A 155 -2.71 1.31 -14.45
N CYS A 156 -3.64 2.11 -14.98
CA CYS A 156 -4.26 1.86 -16.26
C CYS A 156 -3.20 1.81 -17.37
N GLN A 157 -3.09 0.66 -18.03
CA GLN A 157 -2.12 0.38 -19.09
C GLN A 157 -2.47 1.05 -20.44
N SER A 158 -3.31 2.09 -20.40
CA SER A 158 -3.68 2.95 -21.53
C SER A 158 -3.44 4.42 -21.20
N CYS A 159 -3.94 4.93 -20.08
CA CYS A 159 -3.82 6.36 -19.74
C CYS A 159 -2.93 6.67 -18.54
N GLY A 160 -2.37 5.65 -17.88
CA GLY A 160 -1.54 5.85 -16.68
C GLY A 160 -2.33 6.27 -15.43
N MET A 161 -3.66 6.23 -15.45
CA MET A 161 -4.48 6.58 -14.29
C MET A 161 -4.32 5.52 -13.17
N PRO A 162 -4.02 5.93 -11.91
CA PRO A 162 -4.06 5.01 -10.78
C PRO A 162 -5.47 4.45 -10.54
N MET A 163 -5.60 3.13 -10.44
CA MET A 163 -6.84 2.41 -10.18
C MET A 163 -6.89 1.99 -8.71
N THR A 164 -7.26 2.94 -7.85
CA THR A 164 -7.34 2.78 -6.40
C THR A 164 -8.62 2.10 -5.90
N GLU A 165 -9.65 2.00 -6.74
CA GLU A 165 -10.97 1.47 -6.40
C GLU A 165 -11.49 0.55 -7.51
N ASP A 166 -12.39 -0.37 -7.16
CA ASP A 166 -13.02 -1.27 -8.14
C ASP A 166 -13.97 -0.54 -9.11
N SER A 167 -14.47 0.64 -8.72
CA SER A 167 -15.23 1.57 -9.55
C SER A 167 -14.37 2.11 -10.71
N HIS A 168 -13.06 2.26 -10.50
CA HIS A 168 -12.11 2.75 -11.52
C HIS A 168 -11.79 1.70 -12.57
N ARG A 169 -12.11 0.41 -12.34
CA ARG A 169 -11.76 -0.69 -13.25
C ARG A 169 -12.77 -0.81 -14.39
N GLY A 170 -12.24 -0.96 -15.60
CA GLY A 170 -13.02 -1.25 -16.81
C GLY A 170 -13.62 -2.65 -16.80
N THR A 171 -14.30 -3.03 -17.89
CA THR A 171 -14.95 -4.35 -18.01
C THR A 171 -14.43 -5.14 -19.20
N ASN A 172 -14.18 -6.43 -18.98
CA ASN A 172 -13.84 -7.41 -20.01
C ASN A 172 -15.11 -7.86 -20.76
N ALA A 173 -14.95 -8.62 -21.84
CA ALA A 173 -16.08 -9.08 -22.67
C ALA A 173 -17.07 -9.99 -21.92
N ASP A 174 -16.59 -10.70 -20.89
CA ASP A 174 -17.38 -11.56 -20.01
C ASP A 174 -18.06 -10.79 -18.85
N GLY A 175 -17.88 -9.47 -18.79
CA GLY A 175 -18.39 -8.61 -17.73
C GLY A 175 -17.51 -8.53 -16.48
N SER A 176 -16.43 -9.32 -16.39
CA SER A 176 -15.48 -9.23 -15.27
C SER A 176 -14.71 -7.91 -15.29
N LYS A 177 -14.20 -7.48 -14.12
CA LYS A 177 -13.41 -6.25 -14.01
C LYS A 177 -12.02 -6.43 -14.64
N SER A 178 -11.59 -5.43 -15.41
CA SER A 178 -10.23 -5.39 -15.96
C SER A 178 -9.22 -5.11 -14.85
N LYS A 179 -8.15 -5.90 -14.81
CA LYS A 179 -7.00 -5.66 -13.94
C LYS A 179 -6.04 -4.62 -14.53
N GLU A 180 -6.16 -4.34 -15.83
CA GLU A 180 -5.16 -3.59 -16.59
C GLU A 180 -5.65 -2.22 -17.03
N TYR A 181 -6.96 -2.05 -17.24
CA TYR A 181 -7.51 -0.84 -17.85
C TYR A 181 -8.64 -0.25 -17.00
N CYS A 182 -8.68 1.09 -16.96
CA CYS A 182 -9.72 1.80 -16.24
C CYS A 182 -11.04 1.89 -17.03
N CYS A 183 -12.13 2.22 -16.32
CA CYS A 183 -13.47 2.34 -16.87
C CYS A 183 -13.63 3.43 -17.94
N TYR A 184 -12.74 4.43 -17.94
CA TYR A 184 -12.73 5.48 -18.96
C TYR A 184 -11.99 5.08 -20.25
N CYS A 185 -11.12 4.05 -20.18
CA CYS A 185 -10.35 3.59 -21.33
C CYS A 185 -10.94 2.34 -21.96
N TYR A 186 -11.57 1.46 -21.17
CA TYR A 186 -11.90 0.11 -21.58
C TYR A 186 -13.24 -0.36 -20.99
N ALA A 187 -14.13 -0.81 -21.86
CA ALA A 187 -15.43 -1.33 -21.48
C ALA A 187 -15.86 -2.46 -22.44
N ASN A 188 -16.50 -3.47 -21.87
CA ASN A 188 -17.07 -4.62 -22.58
C ASN A 188 -16.08 -5.31 -23.53
N GLY A 189 -14.82 -5.43 -23.11
CA GLY A 189 -13.79 -6.10 -23.89
C GLY A 189 -13.09 -5.24 -24.95
N ALA A 190 -13.43 -3.96 -25.08
CA ALA A 190 -12.87 -3.06 -26.09
C ALA A 190 -12.47 -1.69 -25.52
N PHE A 191 -11.50 -1.04 -26.18
CA PHE A 191 -11.19 0.36 -25.88
C PHE A 191 -12.35 1.25 -26.33
N VAL A 192 -12.78 2.16 -25.45
CA VAL A 192 -13.95 3.02 -25.70
C VAL A 192 -13.69 4.13 -26.70
N ALA A 193 -12.42 4.41 -26.99
CA ALA A 193 -11.99 5.43 -27.93
C ALA A 193 -10.86 4.91 -28.82
N ASP A 194 -11.03 5.07 -30.14
CA ASP A 194 -9.97 4.88 -31.13
C ASP A 194 -9.20 6.20 -31.28
N CYS A 195 -8.00 6.25 -30.71
CA CYS A 195 -7.15 7.43 -30.70
C CYS A 195 -5.67 7.03 -30.76
N THR A 196 -4.83 7.98 -31.18
CA THR A 196 -3.37 7.86 -31.09
C THR A 196 -2.89 8.06 -29.66
N MET A 197 -1.63 7.68 -29.39
CA MET A 197 -1.01 7.89 -28.07
C MET A 197 -0.97 9.38 -27.73
N GLU A 198 -0.60 10.24 -28.68
CA GLU A 198 -0.53 11.69 -28.51
C GLU A 198 -1.90 12.30 -28.20
N GLN A 199 -2.96 11.83 -28.86
CA GLN A 199 -4.33 12.25 -28.58
C GLN A 199 -4.77 11.85 -27.17
N MET A 200 -4.42 10.64 -26.71
CA MET A 200 -4.68 10.23 -25.33
C MET A 200 -3.89 11.10 -24.34
N ILE A 201 -2.63 11.39 -24.61
CA ILE A 201 -1.81 12.27 -23.77
C ILE A 201 -2.43 13.66 -23.67
N ASP A 202 -2.85 14.25 -24.80
CA ASP A 202 -3.49 15.57 -24.79
C ASP A 202 -4.79 15.58 -23.97
N PHE A 203 -5.60 14.52 -24.06
CA PHE A 203 -6.79 14.34 -23.21
C PHE A 203 -6.44 14.23 -21.71
N CYS A 204 -5.44 13.43 -21.36
CA CYS A 204 -4.98 13.30 -19.97
C CYS A 204 -4.45 14.63 -19.41
N LEU A 205 -3.71 15.40 -20.21
CA LEU A 205 -3.21 16.71 -19.82
C LEU A 205 -4.34 17.72 -19.56
N ASP A 206 -5.45 17.65 -20.30
CA ASP A 206 -6.60 18.52 -20.03
C ASP A 206 -7.20 18.22 -18.64
N ILE A 207 -7.36 16.94 -18.30
CA ILE A 207 -7.83 16.51 -16.97
C ILE A 207 -6.84 16.91 -15.85
N GLU A 208 -5.54 16.74 -16.08
CA GLU A 208 -4.52 17.09 -15.08
C GLU A 208 -4.42 18.60 -14.86
N LYS A 209 -4.63 19.41 -15.90
CA LYS A 209 -4.69 20.87 -15.78
C LYS A 209 -5.84 21.30 -14.88
N ASP A 210 -7.03 20.74 -15.10
CA ASP A 210 -8.22 21.06 -14.31
C ASP A 210 -8.04 20.63 -12.84
N ALA A 211 -7.26 19.58 -12.60
CA ALA A 211 -6.85 19.14 -11.26
C ALA A 211 -5.65 19.92 -10.68
N GLY A 212 -5.08 20.89 -11.41
CA GLY A 212 -3.92 21.68 -10.96
C GLY A 212 -2.62 20.88 -10.81
N ARG A 213 -2.49 19.72 -11.48
CA ARG A 213 -1.38 18.77 -11.29
C ARG A 213 -0.08 19.13 -12.01
N TYR A 214 -0.12 20.07 -12.95
CA TYR A 214 1.08 20.60 -13.59
C TYR A 214 0.96 22.10 -13.84
N GLN A 215 2.11 22.76 -14.04
CA GLN A 215 2.19 24.19 -14.38
C GLN A 215 2.58 24.41 -15.85
N ASP A 216 3.54 23.64 -16.37
CA ASP A 216 3.96 23.67 -17.77
C ASP A 216 3.42 22.44 -18.53
N ARG A 217 2.50 22.68 -19.47
CA ARG A 217 1.93 21.62 -20.33
C ARG A 217 2.99 20.96 -21.20
N ALA A 218 3.96 21.71 -21.72
CA ALA A 218 4.99 21.17 -22.61
C ALA A 218 5.90 20.20 -21.86
N GLU A 219 6.25 20.53 -20.61
CA GLU A 219 7.00 19.63 -19.73
C GLU A 219 6.20 18.38 -19.38
N ALA A 220 4.95 18.53 -18.94
CA ALA A 220 4.07 17.40 -18.64
C ALA A 220 3.87 16.49 -19.86
N LYS A 221 3.70 17.07 -21.06
CA LYS A 221 3.62 16.32 -22.32
C LYS A 221 4.89 15.53 -22.60
N ARG A 222 6.08 16.12 -22.40
CA ARG A 222 7.36 15.41 -22.57
C ARG A 222 7.47 14.22 -21.60
N ALA A 223 7.08 14.41 -20.34
CA ALA A 223 7.10 13.33 -19.34
C ALA A 223 6.14 12.20 -19.73
N MET A 224 4.90 12.51 -20.12
CA MET A 224 3.94 11.51 -20.57
C MET A 224 4.38 10.80 -21.86
N MET A 225 5.00 11.51 -22.80
CA MET A 225 5.57 10.90 -24.03
C MET A 225 6.72 9.94 -23.74
N ALA A 226 7.46 10.12 -22.63
CA ALA A 226 8.47 9.16 -22.19
C ALA A 226 7.86 7.94 -21.47
N TYR A 227 6.71 8.12 -20.81
CA TYR A 227 6.06 7.08 -20.01
C TYR A 227 5.08 6.20 -20.80
N PHE A 228 4.21 6.80 -21.62
CA PHE A 228 3.15 6.08 -22.33
C PHE A 228 3.64 4.93 -23.23
N PRO A 229 4.80 5.02 -23.91
CA PRO A 229 5.37 3.89 -24.65
C PRO A 229 5.63 2.63 -23.80
N LEU A 230 5.72 2.77 -22.48
CA LEU A 230 5.91 1.65 -21.55
C LEU A 230 4.57 0.96 -21.18
N LEU A 231 3.43 1.57 -21.52
CA LEU A 231 2.10 1.02 -21.24
C LEU A 231 1.67 0.02 -22.31
N LYS A 232 1.01 -1.07 -21.90
CA LYS A 232 0.67 -2.19 -22.79
C LYS A 232 -0.12 -1.80 -24.05
N ARG A 233 -1.01 -0.80 -23.98
CA ARG A 233 -1.79 -0.36 -25.16
C ARG A 233 -0.89 0.21 -26.27
N TRP A 234 0.21 0.86 -25.88
CA TRP A 234 1.07 1.63 -26.79
C TRP A 234 2.38 0.92 -27.10
N SER A 235 2.88 0.07 -26.20
CA SER A 235 4.16 -0.62 -26.37
C SER A 235 4.22 -1.63 -27.52
N GLN A 236 3.06 -1.99 -28.09
CA GLN A 236 2.95 -2.93 -29.22
C GLN A 236 2.63 -2.24 -30.56
N ARG A 237 2.60 -0.90 -30.61
CA ARG A 237 2.26 -0.13 -31.82
C ARG A 237 3.49 0.48 -32.48
#